data_AF-R6YIB4-F1
#
_entry.id   AF-R6YIB4-F1
#
_cell.length_a   1.000
_cell.length_b   1.000
_cell.length_c   1.000
_cell.angle_alpha   90.00
_cell.angle_beta   90.00
_cell.angle_gamma   90.00
#
_symmetry.space_group_name_H-M   'P 1'
#
loop_
_entity.id
_entity.type
_entity.pdbx_description
1 polymer ?
#
loop_
_entity_poly.entity_id
_entity_poly.type
_entity_poly.pdbx_seq_one_letter_code
_entity_poly.pdbx_strand_id
1 'polypeptide(L)'
;MPAATENGEWSITFRQGYTDGHKVMLSLSLTGPQGDLERYSSVLFAGYGQTSTATINGETAQIQGVNSFEEREGSWDTTMAVVVPESQQEAETLEVAVTLQGLEGQMAELGAHGEVKTISTEPIQGSFSASFTLTVDHSNDYAFVSQAEDNRAKVFAVSGTPTQTVVSVEIPFWGYRNFGALEEDGVKGSARLVLPDGTQLRPDDRRSADLGGYDYRAAKTQSCDLCFDGLPAGTSQVELEFFWQEVGTQQEEVLASFTLDLANQEITAAGTQGVELGSTQYSLLETGDTGWEENGFTVKDVWFSQAESYTGHVYFYLPDDCLETNLQVEVQNAQGETLFRSQAYGEDGAPNPDWTLQPAFAIANLPQPLNICQVTQRLTGAVVPVGEMVTVILSDASTGETLFTDTRALVAAAP
;
A
#
# COMPACT_ATOMS: atom_id res chain seq x y z
N MET A 1 20.67 27.32 22.06
CA MET A 1 20.07 27.86 23.28
C MET A 1 19.98 26.77 24.35
N PRO A 2 20.61 26.94 25.52
CA PRO A 2 20.48 25.99 26.63
C PRO A 2 19.05 25.97 27.16
N ALA A 3 18.55 24.79 27.48
CA ALA A 3 17.28 24.62 28.18
C ALA A 3 17.44 25.04 29.65
N ALA A 4 16.44 25.72 30.19
CA ALA A 4 16.31 25.92 31.62
C ALA A 4 16.02 24.57 32.29
N THR A 5 16.76 24.28 33.36
CA THR A 5 16.57 23.06 34.15
C THR A 5 16.96 23.30 35.60
N GLU A 6 16.34 22.55 36.51
CA GLU A 6 16.75 22.48 37.91
C GLU A 6 17.85 21.43 38.15
N ASN A 7 18.15 20.61 37.14
CA ASN A 7 19.25 19.64 37.22
C ASN A 7 20.59 20.35 37.00
N GLY A 8 21.47 20.32 38.01
CA GLY A 8 22.79 20.95 37.95
C GLY A 8 23.87 20.15 37.21
N GLU A 9 23.62 18.87 36.92
CA GLU A 9 24.60 17.95 36.32
C GLU A 9 24.32 17.68 34.84
N TRP A 10 23.03 17.68 34.45
CA TRP A 10 22.59 17.43 33.09
C TRP A 10 22.10 18.71 32.42
N SER A 11 22.37 18.86 31.13
CA SER A 11 21.90 19.98 30.32
C SER A 11 21.51 19.52 28.93
N ILE A 12 20.41 20.08 28.42
CA ILE A 12 20.01 19.96 27.02
C ILE A 12 20.19 21.33 26.37
N THR A 13 20.80 21.36 25.20
CA THR A 13 20.92 22.56 24.38
C THR A 13 20.19 22.36 23.05
N PHE A 14 19.24 23.24 22.76
CA PHE A 14 18.58 23.34 21.46
C PHE A 14 19.54 24.03 20.50
N ARG A 15 20.13 23.30 19.55
CA ARG A 15 21.18 23.82 18.65
C ARG A 15 20.60 24.59 17.48
N GLN A 16 19.67 23.96 16.78
CA GLN A 16 19.03 24.50 15.58
C GLN A 16 17.54 24.16 15.64
N GLY A 17 16.73 25.07 15.13
CA GLY A 17 15.32 24.86 14.91
C GLY A 17 14.96 25.34 13.52
N TYR A 18 14.10 24.58 12.86
CA TYR A 18 13.65 24.82 11.49
C TYR A 18 12.15 24.56 11.42
N THR A 19 11.43 25.33 10.60
CA THR A 19 10.00 25.09 10.36
C THR A 19 9.57 25.57 8.99
N ASP A 20 8.61 24.85 8.42
CA ASP A 20 7.95 25.16 7.14
C ASP A 20 6.45 25.45 7.32
N GLY A 21 6.07 25.88 8.53
CA GLY A 21 4.68 26.16 8.88
C GLY A 21 3.87 24.91 9.23
N HIS A 22 4.29 23.70 8.83
CA HIS A 22 3.56 22.46 9.12
C HIS A 22 4.22 21.64 10.22
N LYS A 23 5.56 21.64 10.26
CA LYS A 23 6.35 20.97 11.29
C LYS A 23 7.44 21.88 11.82
N VAL A 24 7.79 21.68 13.08
CA VAL A 24 9.01 22.22 13.69
C VAL A 24 9.99 21.07 13.90
N MET A 25 11.16 21.17 13.28
CA MET A 25 12.27 20.24 13.42
C MET A 25 13.34 20.86 14.30
N LEU A 26 13.72 20.18 15.38
CA LEU A 26 14.69 20.64 16.36
C LEU A 26 15.87 19.68 16.43
N SER A 27 17.08 20.22 16.47
CA SER A 27 18.29 19.49 16.84
C SER A 27 18.66 19.84 18.28
N LEU A 28 18.90 18.81 19.09
CA LEU A 28 19.24 18.96 20.51
C LEU A 28 20.55 18.24 20.81
N SER A 29 21.28 18.74 21.79
CA SER A 29 22.44 18.07 22.34
C SER A 29 22.36 17.93 23.85
N LEU A 30 22.78 16.78 24.36
CA LEU A 30 22.82 16.44 25.76
C LEU A 30 24.26 16.55 26.28
N THR A 31 24.41 17.09 27.49
CA THR A 31 25.66 17.01 28.27
C THR A 31 25.32 16.55 29.68
N GLY A 32 26.18 15.72 30.26
CA GLY A 32 26.00 15.18 31.60
C GLY A 32 27.32 14.67 32.19
N PRO A 33 27.26 14.01 33.36
CA PRO A 33 28.42 13.35 33.96
C PRO A 33 29.04 12.34 32.99
N GLN A 34 30.34 12.50 32.70
CA GLN A 34 31.05 11.65 31.73
C GLN A 34 31.00 10.16 32.11
N GLY A 35 31.13 9.83 33.39
CA GLY A 35 31.06 8.43 33.84
C GLY A 35 29.70 7.77 33.60
N ASP A 36 28.61 8.54 33.52
CA ASP A 36 27.29 8.01 33.17
C ASP A 36 27.15 7.88 31.66
N LEU A 37 27.53 8.92 30.90
CA LEU A 37 27.50 8.91 29.44
C LEU A 37 28.34 7.75 28.86
N GLU A 38 29.54 7.51 29.38
CA GLU A 38 30.41 6.39 28.96
C GLU A 38 29.77 5.01 29.21
N ARG A 39 28.82 4.90 30.15
CA ARG A 39 28.09 3.66 30.43
C ARG A 39 26.87 3.49 29.54
N TYR A 40 26.31 4.58 29.02
CA TYR A 40 25.12 4.54 28.20
C TYR A 40 25.45 4.18 26.75
N SER A 41 24.60 3.35 26.18
CA SER A 41 24.55 3.09 24.74
C SER A 41 23.72 4.14 24.01
N SER A 42 22.71 4.68 24.68
CA SER A 42 21.85 5.77 24.20
C SER A 42 21.15 6.43 25.38
N VAL A 43 20.65 7.66 25.20
CA VAL A 43 19.72 8.28 26.16
C VAL A 43 18.37 8.49 25.49
N LEU A 44 17.34 7.87 26.05
CA LEU A 44 15.99 7.79 25.52
C LEU A 44 15.09 8.83 26.17
N PHE A 45 13.92 9.04 25.58
CA PHE A 45 12.76 9.61 26.26
C PHE A 45 11.73 8.52 26.53
N ALA A 46 11.22 8.45 27.76
CA ALA A 46 10.12 7.59 28.13
C ALA A 46 8.93 7.79 27.18
N GLY A 47 8.43 6.69 26.61
CA GLY A 47 7.34 6.74 25.62
C GLY A 47 7.68 7.55 24.37
N TYR A 48 8.96 7.64 23.96
CA TYR A 48 9.39 8.38 22.76
C TYR A 48 9.06 9.89 22.81
N GLY A 49 9.10 10.45 24.02
CA GLY A 49 8.85 11.87 24.27
C GLY A 49 7.37 12.22 24.54
N GLN A 50 6.46 11.24 24.60
CA GLN A 50 5.04 11.48 24.83
C GLN A 50 4.71 12.04 26.24
N THR A 51 5.64 11.96 27.19
CA THR A 51 5.52 12.61 28.51
C THR A 51 5.96 14.08 28.49
N SER A 52 6.61 14.52 27.41
CA SER A 52 7.04 15.90 27.20
C SER A 52 5.91 16.73 26.60
N THR A 53 6.02 18.05 26.70
CA THR A 53 5.01 18.98 26.17
C THR A 53 5.61 20.00 25.22
N ALA A 54 4.83 20.42 24.24
CA ALA A 54 5.19 21.50 23.33
C ALA A 54 3.97 22.42 23.12
N THR A 55 4.24 23.71 22.89
CA THR A 55 3.25 24.67 22.44
C THR A 55 3.80 25.50 21.29
N ILE A 56 2.93 25.84 20.34
CA ILE A 56 3.21 26.74 19.22
C ILE A 56 2.26 27.93 19.31
N ASN A 57 2.79 29.14 19.42
CA ASN A 57 2.02 30.38 19.62
C ASN A 57 1.03 30.28 20.80
N GLY A 58 1.42 29.55 21.85
CA GLY A 58 0.61 29.32 23.05
C GLY A 58 -0.44 28.21 22.92
N GLU A 59 -0.60 27.59 21.75
CA GLU A 59 -1.49 26.44 21.55
C GLU A 59 -0.73 25.12 21.76
N THR A 60 -1.36 24.15 22.42
CA THR A 60 -0.77 22.81 22.61
C THR A 60 -0.47 22.15 21.27
N ALA A 61 0.76 21.71 21.11
CA ALA A 61 1.24 21.05 19.90
C ALA A 61 1.63 19.60 20.18
N GLN A 62 1.40 18.72 19.21
CA GLN A 62 1.74 17.31 19.33
C GLN A 62 3.24 17.10 19.04
N ILE A 63 3.92 16.41 19.95
CA ILE A 63 5.26 15.88 19.69
C ILE A 63 5.10 14.58 18.89
N GLN A 64 5.56 14.59 17.63
CA GLN A 64 5.51 13.41 16.76
C GLN A 64 6.50 12.35 17.26
N GLY A 65 7.65 12.80 17.77
CA GLY A 65 8.64 11.93 18.40
C GLY A 65 9.92 12.67 18.75
N VAL A 66 10.68 12.06 19.67
CA VAL A 66 12.05 12.47 19.99
C VAL A 66 12.95 11.25 19.85
N ASN A 67 13.92 11.32 18.93
CA ASN A 67 14.90 10.26 18.78
C ASN A 67 15.76 10.11 20.05
N SER A 68 16.39 8.96 20.23
CA SER A 68 17.41 8.80 21.26
C SER A 68 18.59 9.74 21.00
N PHE A 69 19.16 10.28 22.08
CA PHE A 69 20.51 10.84 22.01
C PHE A 69 21.49 9.70 21.86
N GLU A 70 22.33 9.81 20.85
CA GLU A 70 23.42 8.88 20.58
C GLU A 70 24.73 9.66 20.51
N GLU A 71 25.81 9.05 20.97
CA GLU A 71 27.12 9.64 20.81
C GLU A 71 27.57 9.59 19.35
N ARG A 72 27.83 10.76 18.78
CA ARG A 72 28.41 10.93 17.45
C ARG A 72 29.50 11.99 17.55
N GLU A 73 30.72 11.61 17.18
CA GLU A 73 31.88 12.52 17.17
C GLU A 73 32.13 13.23 18.52
N GLY A 74 31.87 12.55 19.64
CA GLY A 74 32.05 13.09 21.00
C GLY A 74 30.92 14.02 21.48
N SER A 75 29.81 14.06 20.76
CA SER A 75 28.62 14.82 21.10
C SER A 75 27.40 13.89 21.17
N TRP A 76 26.54 14.09 22.17
CA TRP A 76 25.30 13.34 22.31
C TRP A 76 24.18 14.15 21.67
N ASP A 77 23.81 13.81 20.45
CA ASP A 77 22.87 14.60 19.64
C ASP A 77 21.61 13.81 19.29
N THR A 78 20.50 14.52 19.13
CA THR A 78 19.23 13.96 18.68
C THR A 78 18.41 14.97 17.87
N THR A 79 17.32 14.48 17.28
CA THR A 79 16.31 15.28 16.59
C THR A 79 14.93 15.07 17.19
N MET A 80 14.10 16.11 17.12
CA MET A 80 12.72 16.12 17.57
C MET A 80 11.83 16.75 16.51
N ALA A 81 10.63 16.21 16.35
CA ALA A 81 9.60 16.76 15.48
C ALA A 81 8.36 17.14 16.28
N VAL A 82 7.86 18.36 16.05
CA VAL A 82 6.62 18.89 16.62
C VAL A 82 5.68 19.28 15.48
N VAL A 83 4.43 18.85 15.55
CA VAL A 83 3.40 19.20 14.57
C VAL A 83 2.89 20.61 14.86
N VAL A 84 2.86 21.47 13.85
CA VAL A 84 2.26 22.81 13.97
C VAL A 84 0.73 22.67 13.93
N PRO A 85 0.00 23.20 14.93
CA PRO A 85 -1.46 23.19 14.91
C PRO A 85 -2.01 23.85 13.64
N GLU A 86 -3.08 23.30 13.08
CA GLU A 86 -3.69 23.81 11.83
C GLU A 86 -3.99 25.31 11.88
N SER A 87 -4.42 25.82 13.06
CA SER A 87 -4.69 27.24 13.29
C SER A 87 -3.48 28.16 13.11
N GLN A 88 -2.26 27.60 13.16
CA GLN A 88 -0.98 28.32 13.13
C GLN A 88 -0.18 28.07 11.84
N GLN A 89 -0.66 27.23 10.93
CA GLN A 89 0.12 26.86 9.73
C GLN A 89 0.39 28.04 8.79
N GLU A 90 -0.50 29.05 8.80
CA GLU A 90 -0.38 30.27 8.01
C GLU A 90 0.44 31.38 8.71
N ALA A 91 0.99 31.12 9.90
CA ALA A 91 1.75 32.13 10.64
C ALA A 91 3.21 32.18 10.13
N GLU A 92 3.67 33.35 9.70
CA GLU A 92 5.06 33.59 9.25
C GLU A 92 6.13 33.39 10.33
N THR A 93 5.71 33.33 11.60
CA THR A 93 6.59 33.23 12.75
C THR A 93 5.91 32.44 13.85
N LEU A 94 6.64 31.47 14.41
CA LEU A 94 6.17 30.56 15.43
C LEU A 94 6.95 30.77 16.73
N GLU A 95 6.26 31.10 17.82
CA GLU A 95 6.77 31.00 19.18
C GLU A 95 6.68 29.55 19.63
N VAL A 96 7.83 28.89 19.73
CA VAL A 96 7.95 27.49 20.10
C VAL A 96 8.38 27.40 21.55
N ALA A 97 7.57 26.74 22.39
CA ALA A 97 7.97 26.39 23.74
C ALA A 97 7.92 24.86 23.91
N VAL A 98 8.99 24.28 24.44
CA VAL A 98 9.12 22.83 24.65
C VAL A 98 9.55 22.57 26.08
N THR A 99 8.95 21.58 26.73
CA THR A 99 9.39 21.04 28.01
C THR A 99 9.62 19.54 27.89
N LEU A 100 10.87 19.14 27.99
CA LEU A 100 11.35 17.77 27.87
C LEU A 100 11.47 17.11 29.25
N GLN A 101 10.91 15.91 29.39
CA GLN A 101 10.87 15.15 30.64
C GLN A 101 11.01 13.65 30.39
N GLY A 102 11.35 12.90 31.45
CA GLY A 102 11.41 11.44 31.42
C GLY A 102 12.59 10.90 30.59
N LEU A 103 13.76 11.52 30.72
CA LEU A 103 14.97 10.96 30.11
C LEU A 103 15.38 9.67 30.82
N GLU A 104 15.85 8.69 30.04
CA GLU A 104 16.34 7.42 30.55
C GLU A 104 17.65 7.04 29.86
N GLY A 105 18.72 6.83 30.64
CA GLY A 105 19.97 6.28 30.12
C GLY A 105 19.84 4.78 29.87
N GLN A 106 20.07 4.34 28.64
CA GLN A 106 19.99 2.94 28.26
C GLN A 106 21.37 2.28 28.30
N MET A 107 21.47 1.18 29.03
CA MET A 107 22.65 0.33 29.09
C MET A 107 22.36 -1.00 28.39
N ALA A 108 23.28 -1.41 27.51
CA ALA A 108 23.24 -2.71 26.86
C ALA A 108 24.36 -3.60 27.42
N GLU A 109 24.00 -4.75 27.98
CA GLU A 109 24.96 -5.79 28.33
C GLU A 109 25.22 -6.66 27.10
N LEU A 110 26.45 -6.67 26.61
CA LEU A 110 26.84 -7.49 25.47
C LEU A 110 27.33 -8.88 25.93
N GLY A 111 26.91 -9.91 25.21
CA GLY A 111 27.42 -11.27 25.33
C GLY A 111 28.82 -11.41 24.75
N ALA A 112 29.39 -12.62 24.88
CA ALA A 112 30.78 -12.89 24.51
C ALA A 112 31.05 -12.72 23.00
N HIS A 113 30.02 -12.70 22.17
CA HIS A 113 30.10 -12.53 20.71
C HIS A 113 29.54 -11.18 20.23
N GLY A 114 29.33 -10.23 21.14
CA GLY A 114 28.83 -8.88 20.83
C GLY A 114 27.31 -8.77 20.67
N GLU A 115 26.57 -9.84 20.98
CA GLU A 115 25.12 -9.85 20.98
C GLU A 115 24.54 -9.12 22.20
N VAL A 116 23.49 -8.33 22.04
CA VAL A 116 22.81 -7.69 23.18
C VAL A 116 22.08 -8.76 23.99
N LYS A 117 22.52 -8.96 25.24
CA LYS A 117 21.99 -9.97 26.16
C LYS A 117 20.87 -9.41 27.05
N THR A 118 21.06 -8.19 27.53
CA THR A 118 20.10 -7.49 28.40
C THR A 118 20.09 -6.01 28.05
N ILE A 119 18.91 -5.40 28.06
CA ILE A 119 18.74 -3.95 28.01
C ILE A 119 18.14 -3.52 29.34
N SER A 120 18.75 -2.53 29.98
CA SER A 120 18.21 -1.88 31.18
C SER A 120 18.25 -0.37 31.02
N THR A 121 17.32 0.32 31.67
CA THR A 121 17.28 1.79 31.66
C THR A 121 17.39 2.34 33.07
N GLU A 122 17.99 3.51 33.21
CA GLU A 122 18.01 4.27 34.46
C GLU A 122 17.51 5.71 34.26
N PRO A 123 16.65 6.24 35.15
CA PRO A 123 16.02 7.53 34.93
C PRO A 123 17.00 8.68 35.18
N ILE A 124 17.10 9.59 34.22
CA ILE A 124 17.81 10.86 34.34
C ILE A 124 16.80 11.91 34.83
N GLN A 125 16.94 12.32 36.09
CA GLN A 125 16.02 13.27 36.70
C GLN A 125 16.11 14.64 36.05
N GLY A 126 14.99 15.37 36.00
CA GLY A 126 14.97 16.75 35.54
C GLY A 126 13.87 17.05 34.54
N SER A 127 13.59 18.34 34.41
CA SER A 127 12.74 18.92 33.38
C SER A 127 13.57 19.95 32.64
N PHE A 128 13.53 19.93 31.31
CA PHE A 128 14.35 20.78 30.47
C PHE A 128 13.44 21.61 29.56
N SER A 129 13.34 22.91 29.83
CA SER A 129 12.39 23.79 29.15
C SER A 129 13.10 24.86 28.34
N ALA A 130 12.58 25.15 27.16
CA ALA A 130 13.08 26.18 26.26
C ALA A 130 11.92 26.90 25.58
N SER A 131 12.07 28.20 25.34
CA SER A 131 11.18 28.98 24.48
C SER A 131 11.99 29.86 23.55
N PHE A 132 11.64 29.84 22.27
CA PHE A 132 12.32 30.57 21.20
C PHE A 132 11.37 30.81 20.03
N THR A 133 11.78 31.66 19.11
CA THR A 133 10.99 32.00 17.92
C THR A 133 11.67 31.47 16.67
N LEU A 134 10.87 30.89 15.76
CA LEU A 134 11.31 30.47 14.44
C LEU A 134 10.53 31.24 13.37
N THR A 135 11.21 31.61 12.29
CA THR A 135 10.57 32.13 11.07
C THR A 135 10.28 30.96 10.15
N VAL A 136 9.09 30.96 9.55
CA VAL A 136 8.71 29.93 8.58
C VAL A 136 9.55 30.07 7.32
N ASP A 137 10.10 28.95 6.86
CA ASP A 137 10.85 28.89 5.60
C ASP A 137 9.97 28.37 4.47
N HIS A 138 9.81 29.22 3.47
CA HIS A 138 9.05 29.01 2.24
C HIS A 138 9.95 28.75 1.01
N SER A 139 11.26 28.56 1.21
CA SER A 139 12.26 28.53 0.13
C SER A 139 12.08 27.39 -0.88
N ASN A 140 11.27 26.37 -0.55
CA ASN A 140 10.95 25.25 -1.43
C ASN A 140 9.44 24.97 -1.48
N ASP A 141 8.61 26.00 -1.35
CA ASP A 141 7.17 25.86 -1.45
C ASP A 141 6.74 25.75 -2.92
N TYR A 142 5.96 24.72 -3.22
CA TYR A 142 5.32 24.53 -4.51
C TYR A 142 3.95 23.90 -4.33
N ALA A 143 3.03 24.26 -5.22
CA ALA A 143 1.73 23.62 -5.31
C ALA A 143 1.21 23.78 -6.74
N PHE A 144 0.86 22.66 -7.38
CA PHE A 144 0.29 22.67 -8.72
C PHE A 144 -0.61 21.46 -8.93
N VAL A 145 -1.55 21.61 -9.86
CA VAL A 145 -2.55 20.58 -10.19
C VAL A 145 -2.23 19.95 -11.54
N SER A 146 -2.69 18.73 -11.72
CA SER A 146 -2.56 17.99 -12.97
C SER A 146 -3.78 17.10 -13.21
N GLN A 147 -3.84 16.55 -14.41
CA GLN A 147 -4.75 15.47 -14.80
C GLN A 147 -3.96 14.39 -15.56
N ALA A 148 -2.65 14.29 -15.30
CA ALA A 148 -1.80 13.28 -15.91
C ALA A 148 -2.29 11.89 -15.49
N GLU A 149 -2.40 11.00 -16.48
CA GLU A 149 -2.82 9.63 -16.28
C GLU A 149 -1.79 8.69 -16.90
N ASP A 150 -1.39 7.66 -16.15
CA ASP A 150 -0.53 6.58 -16.62
C ASP A 150 -1.05 5.24 -16.07
N ASN A 151 -1.26 4.27 -16.95
CA ASN A 151 -1.84 2.97 -16.61
C ASN A 151 -3.05 3.03 -15.63
N ARG A 152 -3.99 3.96 -15.89
CA ARG A 152 -5.20 4.27 -15.09
C ARG A 152 -4.93 4.92 -13.72
N ALA A 153 -3.69 5.06 -13.29
CA ALA A 153 -3.35 5.93 -12.16
C ALA A 153 -3.39 7.37 -12.60
N LYS A 154 -3.84 8.27 -11.71
CA LYS A 154 -3.88 9.70 -11.98
C LYS A 154 -3.18 10.46 -10.89
N VAL A 155 -2.53 11.56 -11.27
CA VAL A 155 -2.01 12.56 -10.33
C VAL A 155 -2.84 13.82 -10.47
N PHE A 156 -3.52 14.20 -9.38
CA PHE A 156 -4.41 15.36 -9.33
C PHE A 156 -3.70 16.62 -8.87
N ALA A 157 -2.82 16.49 -7.88
CA ALA A 157 -2.10 17.62 -7.31
C ALA A 157 -0.77 17.18 -6.70
N VAL A 158 0.18 18.08 -6.71
CA VAL A 158 1.46 17.95 -6.02
C VAL A 158 1.68 19.23 -5.25
N SER A 159 1.97 19.10 -3.96
CA SER A 159 2.41 20.20 -3.13
C SER A 159 3.61 19.78 -2.29
N GLY A 160 4.40 20.77 -1.88
CA GLY A 160 5.52 20.51 -1.00
C GLY A 160 6.01 21.78 -0.35
N THR A 161 6.69 21.55 0.76
CA THR A 161 7.39 22.52 1.59
C THR A 161 8.73 21.87 1.97
N PRO A 162 9.69 22.56 2.59
CA PRO A 162 10.98 21.92 2.82
C PRO A 162 10.97 20.72 3.80
N THR A 163 9.90 20.47 4.58
CA THR A 163 9.80 19.23 5.39
C THR A 163 8.91 18.13 4.81
N GLN A 164 8.17 18.39 3.73
CA GLN A 164 7.21 17.41 3.21
C GLN A 164 6.90 17.56 1.73
N THR A 165 6.49 16.47 1.11
CA THR A 165 5.84 16.46 -0.20
C THR A 165 4.54 15.69 -0.10
N VAL A 166 3.48 16.22 -0.68
CA VAL A 166 2.16 15.58 -0.73
C VAL A 166 1.75 15.43 -2.18
N VAL A 167 1.35 14.22 -2.55
CA VAL A 167 0.87 13.90 -3.90
C VAL A 167 -0.54 13.34 -3.80
N SER A 168 -1.52 14.08 -4.33
CA SER A 168 -2.92 13.65 -4.44
C SER A 168 -3.10 12.80 -5.68
N VAL A 169 -3.59 11.57 -5.51
CA VAL A 169 -3.63 10.57 -6.57
C VAL A 169 -4.94 9.79 -6.61
N GLU A 170 -5.22 9.20 -7.77
CA GLU A 170 -6.12 8.05 -7.91
C GLU A 170 -5.28 6.83 -8.26
N ILE A 171 -5.34 5.80 -7.42
CA ILE A 171 -4.61 4.55 -7.58
C ILE A 171 -5.62 3.47 -7.98
N PRO A 172 -5.53 2.89 -9.18
CA PRO A 172 -6.40 1.79 -9.58
C PRO A 172 -5.99 0.50 -8.90
N PHE A 173 -6.90 -0.48 -8.87
CA PHE A 173 -6.52 -1.82 -8.46
C PHE A 173 -5.80 -2.55 -9.59
N TRP A 174 -4.54 -2.92 -9.37
CA TRP A 174 -3.70 -3.70 -10.31
C TRP A 174 -3.60 -5.19 -9.95
N GLY A 175 -4.28 -5.65 -8.90
CA GLY A 175 -4.23 -7.03 -8.41
C GLY A 175 -3.46 -7.19 -7.09
N TYR A 176 -3.46 -8.41 -6.56
CA TYR A 176 -2.72 -8.80 -5.36
C TYR A 176 -1.25 -9.11 -5.69
N ARG A 177 -0.38 -9.01 -4.68
CA ARG A 177 1.05 -9.32 -4.82
C ARG A 177 1.31 -10.80 -5.11
N ASN A 178 0.49 -11.71 -4.56
CA ASN A 178 0.62 -13.14 -4.73
C ASN A 178 -0.59 -13.74 -5.44
N PHE A 179 -0.34 -14.67 -6.35
CA PHE A 179 -1.37 -15.46 -7.02
C PHE A 179 -1.93 -16.52 -6.05
N GLY A 180 -3.23 -16.47 -5.76
CA GLY A 180 -3.90 -17.43 -4.87
C GLY A 180 -3.67 -17.19 -3.38
N ALA A 181 -3.13 -16.04 -2.99
CA ALA A 181 -3.00 -15.65 -1.60
C ALA A 181 -4.27 -14.96 -1.09
N LEU A 182 -4.59 -15.21 0.18
CA LEU A 182 -5.63 -14.51 0.94
C LEU A 182 -5.33 -12.99 0.97
N GLU A 183 -6.36 -12.17 1.25
CA GLU A 183 -6.29 -10.69 1.33
C GLU A 183 -5.12 -10.13 2.18
N GLU A 184 -4.47 -10.96 2.98
CA GLU A 184 -3.43 -10.61 3.94
C GLU A 184 -2.05 -10.30 3.30
N ASP A 185 -1.78 -10.70 2.05
CA ASP A 185 -0.48 -10.50 1.38
C ASP A 185 -0.30 -9.13 0.70
N GLY A 186 -1.35 -8.29 0.70
CA GLY A 186 -1.33 -6.91 0.20
C GLY A 186 -1.51 -6.75 -1.31
N VAL A 187 -1.76 -5.51 -1.74
CA VAL A 187 -2.02 -5.18 -3.16
C VAL A 187 -0.76 -4.67 -3.87
N LYS A 188 -0.78 -4.76 -5.21
CA LYS A 188 0.23 -4.15 -6.09
C LYS A 188 0.08 -2.62 -6.11
N GLY A 189 1.15 -1.92 -6.48
CA GLY A 189 1.12 -0.45 -6.65
C GLY A 189 1.57 0.32 -5.42
N SER A 190 2.63 -0.16 -4.75
CA SER A 190 3.31 0.65 -3.74
C SER A 190 3.95 1.87 -4.41
N ALA A 191 3.84 3.02 -3.76
CA ALA A 191 4.38 4.27 -4.28
C ALA A 191 5.81 4.53 -3.79
N ARG A 192 6.60 5.22 -4.61
CA ARG A 192 7.86 5.86 -4.22
C ARG A 192 8.12 7.11 -5.05
N LEU A 193 8.88 8.05 -4.50
CA LEU A 193 9.56 9.08 -5.28
C LEU A 193 10.99 8.63 -5.56
N VAL A 194 11.43 8.75 -6.80
CA VAL A 194 12.80 8.50 -7.24
C VAL A 194 13.45 9.84 -7.60
N LEU A 195 14.54 10.15 -6.91
CA LEU A 195 15.31 11.37 -7.14
C LEU A 195 16.22 11.22 -8.36
N PRO A 196 16.75 12.32 -8.93
CA PRO A 196 17.66 12.27 -10.07
C PRO A 196 18.95 11.47 -9.84
N ASP A 197 19.35 11.30 -8.57
CA ASP A 197 20.52 10.47 -8.19
C ASP A 197 20.18 8.99 -7.95
N GLY A 198 18.91 8.60 -8.14
CA GLY A 198 18.39 7.25 -7.92
C GLY A 198 17.95 6.96 -6.47
N THR A 199 18.07 7.94 -5.55
CA THR A 199 17.57 7.79 -4.18
C THR A 199 16.06 7.59 -4.19
N GLN A 200 15.58 6.61 -3.43
CA GLN A 200 14.16 6.28 -3.33
C GLN A 200 13.59 6.76 -2.00
N LEU A 201 12.52 7.55 -2.05
CA LEU A 201 11.74 7.96 -0.89
C LEU A 201 10.40 7.23 -0.90
N ARG A 202 10.10 6.55 0.19
CA ARG A 202 8.78 5.93 0.39
C ARG A 202 7.84 6.93 1.06
N PRO A 203 6.52 6.81 0.84
CA PRO A 203 5.58 7.58 1.62
C PRO A 203 5.66 7.16 3.09
N ASP A 204 5.37 8.10 3.99
CA ASP A 204 5.02 7.81 5.37
C ASP A 204 3.65 7.13 5.35
N ASP A 205 3.65 5.80 5.43
CA ASP A 205 2.44 4.96 5.34
C ASP A 205 1.39 5.38 6.38
N ARG A 206 1.83 5.70 7.61
CA ARG A 206 0.92 6.06 8.69
C ARG A 206 0.30 7.42 8.43
N ARG A 207 1.11 8.40 8.05
CA ARG A 207 0.62 9.75 7.77
C ARG A 207 -0.29 9.77 6.55
N SER A 208 0.07 9.03 5.50
CA SER A 208 -0.74 8.88 4.30
C SER A 208 -2.08 8.22 4.61
N ALA A 209 -2.13 7.25 5.54
CA ALA A 209 -3.39 6.65 6.00
C ALA A 209 -4.21 7.61 6.88
N ASP A 210 -3.60 8.19 7.92
CA ASP A 210 -4.28 8.99 8.94
C ASP A 210 -4.81 10.33 8.38
N LEU A 211 -4.07 10.97 7.46
CA LEU A 211 -4.41 12.28 6.89
C LEU A 211 -4.89 12.19 5.44
N GLY A 212 -4.25 11.33 4.64
CA GLY A 212 -4.49 11.22 3.21
C GLY A 212 -5.51 10.15 2.81
N GLY A 213 -6.00 9.34 3.75
CA GLY A 213 -6.94 8.26 3.47
C GLY A 213 -6.37 7.10 2.65
N TYR A 214 -5.04 6.99 2.55
CA TYR A 214 -4.38 5.90 1.82
C TYR A 214 -4.61 4.55 2.52
N ASP A 215 -5.11 3.58 1.76
CA ASP A 215 -5.25 2.19 2.20
C ASP A 215 -4.37 1.28 1.32
N TYR A 216 -3.24 0.84 1.87
CA TYR A 216 -2.30 -0.04 1.19
C TYR A 216 -2.85 -1.45 0.92
N ARG A 217 -4.07 -1.77 1.38
CA ARG A 217 -4.78 -3.04 1.13
C ARG A 217 -5.98 -2.88 0.22
N ALA A 218 -6.24 -1.68 -0.32
CA ALA A 218 -7.44 -1.43 -1.09
C ALA A 218 -7.48 -2.32 -2.36
N ALA A 219 -8.43 -3.25 -2.38
CA ALA A 219 -8.72 -4.12 -3.52
C ALA A 219 -9.64 -3.46 -4.57
N LYS A 220 -9.61 -2.13 -4.64
CA LYS A 220 -10.42 -1.30 -5.54
C LYS A 220 -9.69 0.01 -5.81
N THR A 221 -10.12 0.74 -6.82
CA THR A 221 -9.64 2.11 -7.06
C THR A 221 -9.86 2.96 -5.82
N GLN A 222 -8.83 3.70 -5.41
CA GLN A 222 -8.86 4.63 -4.29
C GLN A 222 -8.36 6.01 -4.73
N SER A 223 -8.89 7.05 -4.10
CA SER A 223 -8.34 8.41 -4.18
C SER A 223 -7.81 8.77 -2.81
N CYS A 224 -6.56 9.22 -2.75
CA CYS A 224 -5.87 9.47 -1.50
C CYS A 224 -4.69 10.45 -1.69
N ASP A 225 -4.15 10.93 -0.57
CA ASP A 225 -2.91 11.72 -0.54
C ASP A 225 -1.76 10.87 -0.01
N LEU A 226 -0.68 10.82 -0.79
CA LEU A 226 0.58 10.20 -0.40
C LEU A 226 1.49 11.26 0.22
N CYS A 227 1.84 11.09 1.50
CA CYS A 227 2.72 11.99 2.23
C CYS A 227 4.15 11.46 2.26
N PHE A 228 5.11 12.25 1.78
CA PHE A 228 6.54 11.98 1.79
C PHE A 228 7.28 13.01 2.64
N ASP A 229 8.54 12.70 2.96
CA ASP A 229 9.49 13.70 3.47
C ASP A 229 9.75 14.80 2.43
N GLY A 230 10.25 15.95 2.91
CA GLY A 230 10.62 17.09 2.08
C GLY A 230 11.76 16.72 1.13
N LEU A 231 11.68 17.22 -0.10
CA LEU A 231 12.71 16.97 -1.10
C LEU A 231 13.99 17.76 -0.77
N PRO A 232 15.18 17.21 -1.07
CA PRO A 232 16.43 17.94 -0.91
C PRO A 232 16.41 19.29 -1.62
N ALA A 233 17.02 20.31 -1.00
CA ALA A 233 17.08 21.64 -1.58
C ALA A 233 17.70 21.62 -2.98
N GLY A 234 17.06 22.32 -3.93
CA GLY A 234 17.48 22.39 -5.33
C GLY A 234 16.98 21.23 -6.20
N THR A 235 16.19 20.30 -5.65
CA THR A 235 15.47 19.30 -6.46
C THR A 235 14.48 20.00 -7.38
N SER A 236 14.67 19.87 -8.68
CA SER A 236 13.80 20.47 -9.72
C SER A 236 12.86 19.45 -10.35
N GLN A 237 13.15 18.17 -10.21
CA GLN A 237 12.40 17.08 -10.80
C GLN A 237 12.55 15.81 -9.96
N VAL A 238 11.47 15.05 -9.86
CA VAL A 238 11.43 13.69 -9.28
C VAL A 238 10.49 12.81 -10.09
N GLU A 239 10.65 11.50 -10.00
CA GLU A 239 9.72 10.54 -10.59
C GLU A 239 8.86 9.91 -9.50
N LEU A 240 7.53 9.99 -9.64
CA LEU A 240 6.61 9.20 -8.85
C LEU A 240 6.39 7.86 -9.57
N GLU A 241 6.74 6.77 -8.92
CA GLU A 241 6.52 5.42 -9.42
C GLU A 241 5.52 4.68 -8.54
N PHE A 242 4.57 4.02 -9.19
CA PHE A 242 3.80 2.93 -8.61
C PHE A 242 4.41 1.63 -9.10
N PHE A 243 4.88 0.80 -8.18
CA PHE A 243 5.57 -0.44 -8.52
C PHE A 243 5.05 -1.62 -7.70
N TRP A 244 5.44 -2.81 -8.12
CA TRP A 244 5.29 -4.01 -7.31
C TRP A 244 6.58 -4.82 -7.35
N GLN A 245 6.82 -5.57 -6.28
CA GLN A 245 7.98 -6.45 -6.15
C GLN A 245 7.51 -7.88 -5.95
N GLU A 246 8.05 -8.81 -6.74
CA GLU A 246 7.71 -10.22 -6.63
C GLU A 246 8.18 -10.81 -5.30
N VAL A 247 7.24 -11.45 -4.59
CA VAL A 247 7.48 -11.99 -3.25
C VAL A 247 8.59 -13.04 -3.31
N GLY A 248 9.60 -12.86 -2.46
CA GLY A 248 10.77 -13.75 -2.42
C GLY A 248 11.83 -13.43 -3.47
N THR A 249 11.67 -12.37 -4.27
CA THR A 249 12.67 -11.92 -5.25
C THR A 249 13.04 -10.45 -5.04
N GLN A 250 14.03 -9.96 -5.78
CA GLN A 250 14.36 -8.54 -5.89
C GLN A 250 13.82 -7.92 -7.19
N GLN A 251 12.99 -8.66 -7.93
CA GLN A 251 12.47 -8.20 -9.20
C GLN A 251 11.31 -7.23 -8.94
N GLU A 252 11.46 -6.02 -9.48
CA GLU A 252 10.46 -4.96 -9.43
C GLU A 252 9.88 -4.70 -10.82
N GLU A 253 8.60 -4.38 -10.87
CA GLU A 253 7.90 -3.96 -12.07
C GLU A 253 7.18 -2.64 -11.78
N VAL A 254 7.46 -1.63 -12.60
CA VAL A 254 6.81 -0.32 -12.53
C VAL A 254 5.48 -0.41 -13.28
N LEU A 255 4.40 -0.14 -12.57
CA LEU A 255 3.02 -0.19 -13.06
C LEU A 255 2.61 1.13 -13.70
N ALA A 256 3.04 2.25 -13.12
CA ALA A 256 2.79 3.61 -13.61
C ALA A 256 3.92 4.53 -13.16
N SER A 257 4.27 5.51 -13.99
CA SER A 257 5.33 6.48 -13.67
C SER A 257 4.98 7.88 -14.15
N PHE A 258 5.28 8.87 -13.31
CA PHE A 258 5.03 10.28 -13.54
C PHE A 258 6.26 11.10 -13.22
N THR A 259 6.76 11.84 -14.21
CA THR A 259 7.76 12.86 -13.97
C THR A 259 7.10 14.10 -13.39
N LEU A 260 7.44 14.45 -12.15
CA LEU A 260 7.00 15.67 -11.47
C LEU A 260 8.06 16.76 -11.71
N ASP A 261 7.81 17.66 -12.65
CA ASP A 261 8.68 18.81 -12.91
C ASP A 261 8.28 19.96 -11.98
N LEU A 262 9.00 20.11 -10.87
CA LEU A 262 8.71 21.08 -9.83
C LEU A 262 9.06 22.51 -10.28
N ALA A 263 10.06 22.65 -11.15
CA ALA A 263 10.50 23.93 -11.67
C ALA A 263 9.49 24.53 -12.66
N ASN A 264 8.94 23.69 -13.54
CA ASN A 264 7.93 24.11 -14.52
C ASN A 264 6.49 23.91 -14.01
N GLN A 265 6.31 23.24 -12.87
CA GLN A 265 5.00 22.91 -12.28
C GLN A 265 4.13 22.08 -13.23
N GLU A 266 4.74 21.08 -13.85
CA GLU A 266 4.10 20.19 -14.82
C GLU A 266 4.28 18.73 -14.41
N ILE A 267 3.34 17.87 -14.82
CA ILE A 267 3.43 16.43 -14.62
C ILE A 267 3.33 15.75 -15.98
N THR A 268 4.31 14.92 -16.29
CA THR A 268 4.34 14.13 -17.52
C THR A 268 4.21 12.65 -17.17
N ALA A 269 3.18 11.99 -17.68
CA ALA A 269 3.05 10.54 -17.62
C ALA A 269 4.11 9.88 -18.52
N ALA A 270 4.77 8.83 -18.03
CA ALA A 270 5.75 8.08 -18.81
C ALA A 270 5.11 7.33 -20.00
N GLY A 271 3.78 7.16 -19.98
CA GLY A 271 3.07 6.31 -20.94
C GLY A 271 3.50 4.86 -20.78
N THR A 272 3.70 4.44 -19.52
CA THR A 272 3.99 3.05 -19.17
C THR A 272 2.90 2.23 -19.84
N GLN A 273 3.30 1.42 -20.81
CA GLN A 273 2.40 0.40 -21.31
C GLN A 273 2.16 -0.48 -20.11
N GLY A 274 0.99 -0.31 -19.50
CA GLY A 274 0.63 -1.03 -18.30
C GLY A 274 0.98 -2.48 -18.50
N VAL A 275 1.50 -3.12 -17.45
CA VAL A 275 1.52 -4.58 -17.31
C VAL A 275 0.43 -5.15 -18.20
N GLU A 276 0.84 -5.77 -19.31
CA GLU A 276 0.00 -6.09 -20.47
C GLU A 276 -1.43 -6.31 -20.02
N LEU A 277 -2.36 -5.41 -20.39
CA LEU A 277 -3.81 -5.53 -20.20
C LEU A 277 -4.13 -6.67 -19.22
N GLY A 278 -3.84 -6.40 -17.94
CA GLY A 278 -3.49 -7.44 -16.96
C GLY A 278 -4.26 -8.71 -17.22
N SER A 279 -3.56 -9.86 -17.35
CA SER A 279 -4.13 -11.21 -17.31
C SER A 279 -5.53 -11.16 -16.69
N THR A 280 -6.57 -11.07 -17.53
CA THR A 280 -7.81 -10.47 -17.03
C THR A 280 -8.57 -11.54 -16.25
N GLN A 281 -8.29 -11.58 -14.96
CA GLN A 281 -8.81 -12.60 -14.09
C GLN A 281 -10.14 -12.11 -13.54
N TYR A 282 -11.16 -12.93 -13.77
CA TYR A 282 -12.52 -12.74 -13.31
C TYR A 282 -12.87 -14.00 -12.50
N SER A 283 -13.40 -13.85 -11.30
CA SER A 283 -13.89 -14.97 -10.48
C SER A 283 -15.34 -14.71 -10.14
N LEU A 284 -16.15 -15.76 -10.13
CA LEU A 284 -17.57 -15.68 -9.78
C LEU A 284 -17.72 -16.16 -8.33
N LEU A 285 -17.26 -15.37 -7.37
CA LEU A 285 -17.44 -15.70 -5.96
C LEU A 285 -18.87 -15.35 -5.52
N GLU A 286 -19.63 -16.37 -5.09
CA GLU A 286 -20.82 -16.10 -4.28
C GLU A 286 -20.44 -15.50 -2.94
N THR A 287 -21.16 -14.46 -2.54
CA THR A 287 -21.40 -14.21 -1.12
C THR A 287 -22.31 -15.31 -0.58
N GLY A 288 -21.74 -16.24 0.17
CA GLY A 288 -22.45 -17.26 0.92
C GLY A 288 -21.74 -18.61 0.81
N ASP A 289 -21.26 -19.14 1.94
CA ASP A 289 -20.49 -20.37 2.02
C ASP A 289 -21.13 -21.52 1.18
N THR A 290 -20.52 -21.80 0.03
CA THR A 290 -20.72 -22.96 -0.86
C THR A 290 -21.94 -23.02 -1.80
N GLY A 291 -22.73 -21.97 -2.06
CA GLY A 291 -24.06 -22.11 -2.67
C GLY A 291 -24.21 -23.14 -3.81
N TRP A 292 -25.03 -24.14 -3.49
CA TRP A 292 -25.41 -25.25 -4.35
C TRP A 292 -26.83 -24.98 -4.84
N GLU A 293 -27.09 -25.10 -6.14
CA GLU A 293 -28.45 -25.29 -6.61
C GLU A 293 -28.93 -26.72 -6.27
N GLU A 294 -30.25 -26.91 -6.06
CA GLU A 294 -30.82 -28.21 -5.67
C GLU A 294 -30.55 -29.34 -6.70
N ASN A 295 -30.14 -29.00 -7.92
CA ASN A 295 -29.80 -29.92 -9.02
C ASN A 295 -28.32 -30.37 -9.03
N GLY A 296 -27.49 -29.88 -8.10
CA GLY A 296 -26.08 -30.29 -7.95
C GLY A 296 -25.10 -29.67 -8.96
N PHE A 297 -25.54 -28.73 -9.81
CA PHE A 297 -24.68 -27.94 -10.68
C PHE A 297 -24.37 -26.58 -10.05
N THR A 298 -23.10 -26.19 -10.07
CA THR A 298 -22.66 -24.86 -9.61
C THR A 298 -21.51 -24.38 -10.49
N VAL A 299 -21.62 -23.19 -11.07
CA VAL A 299 -20.47 -22.50 -11.68
C VAL A 299 -19.58 -22.01 -10.56
N LYS A 300 -18.35 -22.53 -10.54
CA LYS A 300 -17.32 -22.16 -9.58
C LYS A 300 -16.63 -20.86 -9.99
N ASP A 301 -16.22 -20.76 -11.25
CA ASP A 301 -15.45 -19.62 -11.76
C ASP A 301 -15.56 -19.49 -13.27
N VAL A 302 -15.60 -18.26 -13.77
CA VAL A 302 -15.47 -17.92 -15.20
C VAL A 302 -14.37 -16.86 -15.33
N TRP A 303 -13.26 -17.19 -15.99
CA TRP A 303 -12.14 -16.25 -16.16
C TRP A 303 -11.71 -16.10 -17.62
N PHE A 304 -11.21 -14.91 -17.98
CA PHE A 304 -10.84 -14.57 -19.35
C PHE A 304 -9.40 -14.04 -19.43
N SER A 305 -8.42 -14.92 -19.60
CA SER A 305 -7.03 -14.48 -19.65
C SER A 305 -6.64 -13.92 -21.02
N GLN A 306 -5.87 -12.83 -21.02
CA GLN A 306 -5.13 -12.35 -22.18
C GLN A 306 -3.65 -12.36 -21.81
N ALA A 307 -2.98 -13.49 -22.07
CA ALA A 307 -1.52 -13.57 -22.04
C ALA A 307 -1.00 -13.45 -23.48
N GLU A 308 -1.08 -14.53 -24.28
CA GLU A 308 -0.74 -14.50 -25.71
C GLU A 308 -1.99 -14.53 -26.62
N SER A 309 -3.14 -14.95 -26.09
CA SER A 309 -4.44 -14.95 -26.76
C SER A 309 -5.58 -14.88 -25.75
N TYR A 310 -6.66 -14.19 -26.11
CA TYR A 310 -7.87 -14.13 -25.31
C TYR A 310 -8.44 -15.54 -25.11
N THR A 311 -8.53 -16.01 -23.88
CA THR A 311 -8.91 -17.39 -23.54
C THR A 311 -9.92 -17.37 -22.41
N GLY A 312 -11.10 -17.95 -22.65
CA GLY A 312 -12.14 -18.14 -21.65
C GLY A 312 -11.98 -19.48 -20.96
N HIS A 313 -12.24 -19.50 -19.66
CA HIS A 313 -12.25 -20.70 -18.86
C HIS A 313 -13.49 -20.72 -18.00
N VAL A 314 -14.11 -21.89 -17.85
CA VAL A 314 -15.28 -22.08 -16.98
C VAL A 314 -15.02 -23.31 -16.12
N TYR A 315 -15.18 -23.14 -14.81
CA TYR A 315 -15.17 -24.21 -13.83
C TYR A 315 -16.59 -24.41 -13.32
N PHE A 316 -17.05 -25.65 -13.31
CA PHE A 316 -18.30 -26.00 -12.65
C PHE A 316 -18.22 -27.37 -11.99
N TYR A 317 -18.99 -27.53 -10.93
CA TYR A 317 -19.22 -28.81 -10.28
C TYR A 317 -20.31 -29.57 -11.02
N LEU A 318 -20.11 -30.88 -11.15
CA LEU A 318 -21.08 -31.79 -11.75
C LEU A 318 -21.35 -33.00 -10.86
N PRO A 319 -22.62 -33.45 -10.78
CA PRO A 319 -22.99 -34.72 -10.16
C PRO A 319 -22.35 -35.93 -10.86
N ASP A 320 -22.06 -36.99 -10.09
CA ASP A 320 -21.49 -38.24 -10.61
C ASP A 320 -22.35 -38.90 -11.70
N ASP A 321 -23.68 -38.77 -11.63
CA ASP A 321 -24.61 -39.33 -12.61
C ASP A 321 -24.61 -38.58 -13.96
N CYS A 322 -23.95 -37.43 -14.03
CA CYS A 322 -23.83 -36.61 -15.23
C CYS A 322 -22.48 -36.78 -15.96
N LEU A 323 -21.60 -37.67 -15.47
CA LEU A 323 -20.28 -37.91 -16.07
C LEU A 323 -20.32 -38.49 -17.49
N GLU A 324 -21.38 -39.22 -17.82
CA GLU A 324 -21.58 -39.83 -19.14
C GLU A 324 -22.41 -38.93 -20.08
N THR A 325 -22.90 -37.79 -19.60
CA THR A 325 -23.71 -36.85 -20.39
C THR A 325 -22.83 -36.08 -21.38
N ASN A 326 -23.31 -35.88 -22.61
CA ASN A 326 -22.62 -35.05 -23.59
C ASN A 326 -22.88 -33.57 -23.28
N LEU A 327 -22.08 -33.00 -22.38
CA LEU A 327 -22.28 -31.63 -21.90
C LEU A 327 -21.88 -30.58 -22.94
N GLN A 328 -22.61 -29.47 -22.96
CA GLN A 328 -22.28 -28.23 -23.66
C GLN A 328 -22.32 -27.07 -22.68
N VAL A 329 -21.30 -26.20 -22.77
CA VAL A 329 -21.27 -24.90 -22.09
C VAL A 329 -21.39 -23.77 -23.12
N GLU A 330 -22.20 -22.77 -22.80
CA GLU A 330 -22.30 -21.52 -23.53
C GLU A 330 -22.19 -20.34 -22.57
N VAL A 331 -21.46 -19.31 -22.98
CA VAL A 331 -21.33 -18.06 -22.23
C VAL A 331 -21.83 -16.93 -23.13
N GLN A 332 -22.74 -16.10 -22.61
CA GLN A 332 -23.39 -15.00 -23.33
C GLN A 332 -23.16 -13.67 -22.62
N ASN A 333 -23.12 -12.57 -23.38
CA ASN A 333 -23.11 -11.21 -22.83
C ASN A 333 -24.52 -10.73 -22.41
N ALA A 334 -24.60 -9.52 -21.88
CA ALA A 334 -25.86 -8.92 -21.42
C ALA A 334 -26.91 -8.75 -22.53
N GLN A 335 -26.49 -8.74 -23.80
CA GLN A 335 -27.36 -8.64 -24.98
C GLN A 335 -27.81 -10.01 -25.51
N GLY A 336 -27.36 -11.11 -24.89
CA GLY A 336 -27.64 -12.49 -25.31
C GLY A 336 -26.79 -12.97 -26.49
N GLU A 337 -25.70 -12.27 -26.81
CA GLU A 337 -24.76 -12.69 -27.83
C GLU A 337 -23.79 -13.73 -27.25
N THR A 338 -23.60 -14.84 -27.94
CA THR A 338 -22.67 -15.89 -27.53
C THR A 338 -21.23 -15.39 -27.58
N LEU A 339 -20.61 -15.29 -26.42
CA LEU A 339 -19.19 -14.99 -26.23
C LEU A 339 -18.35 -16.23 -26.54
N PHE A 340 -18.77 -17.40 -26.06
CA PHE A 340 -18.14 -18.66 -26.40
C PHE A 340 -19.07 -19.86 -26.20
N ARG A 341 -18.81 -20.94 -26.94
CA ARG A 341 -19.52 -22.21 -26.82
C ARG A 341 -18.57 -23.37 -27.02
N SER A 342 -18.64 -24.37 -26.14
CA SER A 342 -17.83 -25.59 -26.21
C SER A 342 -18.65 -26.82 -25.83
N GLN A 343 -18.31 -27.97 -26.39
CA GLN A 343 -18.95 -29.27 -26.12
C GLN A 343 -17.90 -30.27 -25.63
N ALA A 344 -18.31 -31.18 -24.74
CA ALA A 344 -17.43 -32.19 -24.14
C ALA A 344 -16.92 -33.22 -25.16
N TYR A 345 -17.68 -33.46 -26.23
CA TYR A 345 -17.30 -34.36 -27.32
C TYR A 345 -17.41 -33.65 -28.68
N GLY A 346 -16.50 -33.96 -29.59
CA GLY A 346 -16.56 -33.52 -30.98
C GLY A 346 -17.64 -34.23 -31.79
N GLU A 347 -17.89 -33.77 -33.01
CA GLU A 347 -18.85 -34.39 -33.94
C GLU A 347 -18.50 -35.85 -34.28
N ASP A 348 -17.23 -36.23 -34.15
CA ASP A 348 -16.73 -37.60 -34.33
C ASP A 348 -16.87 -38.47 -33.06
N GLY A 349 -17.42 -37.92 -31.98
CA GLY A 349 -17.58 -38.57 -30.69
C GLY A 349 -16.29 -38.65 -29.88
N ALA A 350 -15.19 -38.02 -30.32
CA ALA A 350 -13.95 -37.98 -29.56
C ALA A 350 -14.06 -36.99 -28.38
N PRO A 351 -13.46 -37.29 -27.21
CA PRO A 351 -13.41 -36.33 -26.10
C PRO A 351 -12.69 -35.05 -26.51
N ASN A 352 -13.23 -33.91 -26.09
CA ASN A 352 -12.63 -32.60 -26.33
C ASN A 352 -11.42 -32.41 -25.40
N PRO A 353 -10.20 -32.18 -25.92
CA PRO A 353 -9.00 -32.01 -25.09
C PRO A 353 -9.04 -30.75 -24.22
N ASP A 354 -9.87 -29.78 -24.56
CA ASP A 354 -10.03 -28.55 -23.78
C ASP A 354 -11.01 -28.70 -22.60
N TRP A 355 -11.63 -29.89 -22.48
CA TRP A 355 -12.42 -30.29 -21.33
C TRP A 355 -11.60 -31.22 -20.45
N THR A 356 -11.37 -30.80 -19.21
CA THR A 356 -10.69 -31.63 -18.22
C THR A 356 -11.61 -31.90 -17.05
N LEU A 357 -11.55 -33.14 -16.55
CA LEU A 357 -12.34 -33.60 -15.42
C LEU A 357 -11.37 -34.01 -14.32
N GLN A 358 -11.57 -33.48 -13.12
CA GLN A 358 -10.76 -33.82 -11.95
C GLN A 358 -11.67 -34.15 -10.76
N PRO A 359 -11.33 -35.15 -9.93
CA PRO A 359 -12.02 -35.37 -8.67
C PRO A 359 -11.86 -34.13 -7.79
N ALA A 360 -12.95 -33.62 -7.20
CA ALA A 360 -12.83 -32.61 -6.17
C ALA A 360 -12.20 -33.27 -4.93
N PHE A 361 -10.94 -32.95 -4.60
CA PHE A 361 -10.34 -33.40 -3.34
C PHE A 361 -11.16 -32.85 -2.18
N ALA A 362 -11.40 -33.70 -1.16
CA ALA A 362 -12.30 -33.48 -0.03
C ALA A 362 -12.32 -32.03 0.48
N ILE A 363 -13.24 -31.23 -0.07
CA ILE A 363 -13.64 -29.95 0.48
C ILE A 363 -14.41 -30.30 1.76
N ALA A 364 -13.96 -29.77 2.89
CA ALA A 364 -14.51 -30.14 4.18
C ALA A 364 -16.03 -29.89 4.22
N ASN A 365 -16.81 -30.92 4.57
CA ASN A 365 -18.26 -30.93 4.84
C ASN A 365 -19.23 -30.98 3.63
N LEU A 366 -19.03 -31.88 2.66
CA LEU A 366 -20.06 -32.17 1.63
C LEU A 366 -20.60 -33.62 1.69
N PRO A 367 -21.89 -33.84 1.38
CA PRO A 367 -22.54 -35.16 1.47
C PRO A 367 -22.30 -36.10 0.27
N GLN A 368 -21.65 -35.68 -0.82
CA GLN A 368 -21.34 -36.54 -1.98
C GLN A 368 -19.98 -36.19 -2.62
N PRO A 369 -19.28 -37.17 -3.24
CA PRO A 369 -18.11 -36.88 -4.07
C PRO A 369 -18.57 -36.09 -5.31
N LEU A 370 -17.89 -35.00 -5.60
CA LEU A 370 -18.16 -34.17 -6.77
C LEU A 370 -16.94 -34.17 -7.68
N ASN A 371 -17.18 -34.05 -8.99
CA ASN A 371 -16.13 -33.80 -9.95
C ASN A 371 -16.15 -32.33 -10.36
N ILE A 372 -14.96 -31.77 -10.57
CA ILE A 372 -14.79 -30.44 -11.15
C ILE A 372 -14.52 -30.64 -12.64
N CYS A 373 -15.38 -30.07 -13.48
CA CYS A 373 -15.05 -29.89 -14.88
C CYS A 373 -14.45 -28.50 -15.09
N GLN A 374 -13.33 -28.47 -15.80
CA GLN A 374 -12.74 -27.27 -16.34
C GLN A 374 -12.86 -27.31 -17.85
N VAL A 375 -13.48 -26.29 -18.41
CA VAL A 375 -13.54 -26.02 -19.84
C VAL A 375 -12.60 -24.87 -20.15
N THR A 376 -11.74 -25.05 -21.14
CA THR A 376 -10.89 -24.00 -21.70
C THR A 376 -11.32 -23.73 -23.13
N GLN A 377 -11.36 -22.47 -23.56
CA GLN A 377 -11.58 -22.16 -24.97
C GLN A 377 -10.81 -20.90 -25.35
N ARG A 378 -10.05 -21.00 -26.45
CA ARG A 378 -9.45 -19.83 -27.07
C ARG A 378 -10.53 -19.02 -27.78
N LEU A 379 -10.60 -17.74 -27.47
CA LEU A 379 -11.61 -16.83 -27.95
C LEU A 379 -11.03 -15.91 -29.04
N THR A 380 -11.87 -15.61 -30.03
CA THR A 380 -11.58 -14.59 -31.05
C THR A 380 -12.59 -13.47 -30.90
N GLY A 381 -12.20 -12.33 -30.34
CA GLY A 381 -13.13 -11.24 -30.07
C GLY A 381 -12.57 -10.17 -29.13
N ALA A 382 -13.42 -9.19 -28.82
CA ALA A 382 -13.12 -8.14 -27.84
C ALA A 382 -13.26 -8.68 -26.41
N VAL A 383 -12.49 -8.12 -25.49
CA VAL A 383 -12.53 -8.45 -24.07
C VAL A 383 -13.84 -7.93 -23.46
N VAL A 384 -14.54 -8.79 -22.72
CA VAL A 384 -15.72 -8.38 -21.94
C VAL A 384 -15.27 -7.55 -20.73
N PRO A 385 -15.76 -6.31 -20.55
CA PRO A 385 -15.35 -5.43 -19.45
C PRO A 385 -15.86 -5.88 -18.08
N VAL A 386 -15.09 -5.54 -17.03
CA VAL A 386 -15.53 -5.61 -15.62
C VAL A 386 -16.84 -4.85 -15.44
N GLY A 387 -17.77 -5.43 -14.70
CA GLY A 387 -19.10 -4.89 -14.42
C GLY A 387 -20.17 -5.26 -15.45
N GLU A 388 -19.80 -5.91 -16.56
CA GLU A 388 -20.77 -6.40 -17.54
C GLU A 388 -21.45 -7.70 -17.07
N MET A 389 -22.75 -7.84 -17.35
CA MET A 389 -23.49 -9.06 -17.05
C MET A 389 -23.14 -10.17 -18.05
N VAL A 390 -22.82 -11.34 -17.53
CA VAL A 390 -22.55 -12.55 -18.31
C VAL A 390 -23.46 -13.67 -17.85
N THR A 391 -23.97 -14.45 -18.81
CA THR A 391 -24.82 -15.61 -18.57
C THR A 391 -24.11 -16.88 -18.99
N VAL A 392 -23.94 -17.83 -18.07
CA VAL A 392 -23.43 -19.18 -18.34
C VAL A 392 -24.59 -20.16 -18.44
N ILE A 393 -24.62 -20.97 -19.49
CA ILE A 393 -25.66 -21.97 -19.76
C ILE A 393 -24.98 -23.33 -19.92
N LEU A 394 -25.41 -24.31 -19.12
CA LEU A 394 -25.03 -25.72 -19.28
C LEU A 394 -26.22 -26.49 -19.85
N SER A 395 -25.96 -27.36 -20.82
CA SER A 395 -26.98 -28.16 -21.50
C SER A 395 -26.46 -29.54 -21.88
N ASP A 396 -27.37 -30.50 -22.04
CA ASP A 396 -27.06 -31.76 -22.72
C ASP A 396 -27.13 -31.55 -24.23
N ALA A 397 -26.00 -31.67 -24.92
CA ALA A 397 -25.88 -31.47 -26.35
C ALA A 397 -26.68 -32.51 -27.17
N SER A 398 -26.99 -33.68 -26.59
CA SER A 398 -27.70 -34.76 -27.27
C SER A 398 -29.21 -34.52 -27.32
N THR A 399 -29.75 -33.95 -26.25
CA THR A 399 -31.20 -33.72 -26.08
C THR A 399 -31.58 -32.25 -26.30
N GLY A 400 -30.62 -31.33 -26.17
CA GLY A 400 -30.83 -29.89 -26.14
C GLY A 400 -31.44 -29.38 -24.84
N GLU A 401 -31.54 -30.21 -23.80
CA GLU A 401 -32.08 -29.83 -22.51
C GLU A 401 -31.10 -28.90 -21.76
N THR A 402 -31.58 -27.75 -21.32
CA THR A 402 -30.83 -26.86 -20.42
C THR A 402 -30.82 -27.46 -19.03
N LEU A 403 -29.62 -27.75 -18.53
CA LEU A 403 -29.38 -28.34 -17.22
C LEU A 403 -29.22 -27.25 -16.15
N PHE A 404 -28.60 -26.12 -16.51
CA PHE A 404 -28.30 -25.03 -15.58
C PHE A 404 -28.12 -23.68 -16.29
N THR A 405 -28.43 -22.57 -15.62
CA THR A 405 -28.17 -21.21 -16.11
C THR A 405 -27.86 -20.28 -14.95
N ASP A 406 -26.76 -19.52 -15.05
CA ASP A 406 -26.38 -18.49 -14.08
C ASP A 406 -26.09 -17.17 -14.78
N THR A 407 -26.51 -16.03 -14.20
CA THR A 407 -26.35 -14.69 -14.78
C THR A 407 -25.86 -13.70 -13.75
N ARG A 408 -24.65 -13.17 -13.93
CA ARG A 408 -23.99 -12.30 -12.94
C ARG A 408 -23.11 -11.24 -13.59
N ALA A 409 -22.86 -10.17 -12.86
CA ALA A 409 -21.86 -9.19 -13.28
C ALA A 409 -20.47 -9.80 -13.16
N LEU A 410 -19.62 -9.64 -14.19
CA LEU A 410 -18.20 -9.90 -14.08
C LEU A 410 -17.62 -8.97 -13.03
N VAL A 411 -17.24 -9.52 -11.89
CA VAL A 411 -16.44 -8.78 -10.92
C VAL A 411 -14.98 -8.98 -11.28
N ALA A 412 -14.17 -7.93 -11.13
CA ALA A 412 -12.72 -8.11 -11.16
C ALA A 412 -12.38 -9.17 -10.11
N ALA A 413 -11.55 -10.14 -10.45
CA ALA A 413 -11.26 -11.22 -9.51
C ALA A 413 -10.77 -10.64 -8.18
N ALA A 414 -11.60 -10.78 -7.14
CA ALA A 414 -11.11 -10.94 -5.79
C ALA A 414 -10.62 -12.40 -5.69
N PRO A 415 -9.48 -12.68 -5.05
CA PRO A 415 -8.93 -14.02 -4.92
C PRO A 415 -9.94 -14.97 -4.28
#